data_AF-A0A351Q7F0-F1
#
_entry.id   AF-A0A351Q7F0-F1
#
_cell.length_a   1.000
_cell.length_b   1.000
_cell.length_c   1.000
_cell.angle_alpha   90.00
_cell.angle_beta   90.00
_cell.angle_gamma   90.00
#
_symmetry.space_group_name_H-M   'P 1'
#
loop_
_entity.id
_entity.type
_entity.pdbx_description
1 polymer ?
#
loop_
_entity_poly.entity_id
_entity_poly.type
_entity_poly.pdbx_seq_one_letter_code
_entity_poly.pdbx_strand_id
1 'polypeptide(L)'
;MIHMRPYNDFENKNIKFLVNNQVDFTTIQITETGLKKSTLDATEPVRVYFAENNLHDYSAQPQGQENKILIPTRIFTDSDIIETQTSLYRPNTKHGDPRLWIYRFQQYVSANDIFALIVFDRILYVVNINKVNIEKVCKSAILTPLKDFIENISMAKKSVSQELLNLIKTNISGWNRAELMADTGIGRTIESLLGINMNSSKEPDYKGIELKSKRKKAARSTLFSQVPDWNLSKLHNAREIVDKYGYFDVPNHKTLQITLAAQKLTRQNLSLNVDYANDYLEMLEMAKDEEHMKKVDDVAVWLLSKLHSRLLEKHKETFWIDVENRTNNGNEYFRISSIEHTKNPLVSQFDLLLEQGKIQLDLMLSRASGNGDTFAFKMKKKDRKYLFPESELYTINS
;
A
#
# COMPACT_ATOMS: atom_id res chain seq x y z
N MET A 1 -11.02 17.64 -14.13
CA MET A 1 -11.24 16.53 -13.18
C MET A 1 -12.01 17.07 -11.99
N ILE A 2 -13.07 16.40 -11.55
CA ILE A 2 -13.70 16.74 -10.27
C ILE A 2 -12.78 16.17 -9.19
N HIS A 3 -11.94 17.01 -8.60
CA HIS A 3 -11.16 16.63 -7.44
C HIS A 3 -12.10 16.55 -6.24
N MET A 4 -12.15 15.37 -5.61
CA MET A 4 -12.86 15.22 -4.33
C MET A 4 -12.25 16.19 -3.32
N ARG A 5 -13.09 16.88 -2.54
CA ARG A 5 -12.58 17.81 -1.52
C ARG A 5 -11.81 17.05 -0.42
N PRO A 6 -10.88 17.71 0.28
CA PRO A 6 -10.25 17.14 1.48
C PRO A 6 -11.28 16.76 2.54
N TYR A 7 -10.96 15.72 3.33
CA TYR A 7 -11.75 15.32 4.48
C TYR A 7 -11.57 16.28 5.65
N ASN A 8 -12.66 16.57 6.37
CA ASN A 8 -12.58 17.24 7.67
C ASN A 8 -12.22 16.24 8.79
N ASP A 9 -12.03 16.73 10.01
CA ASP A 9 -11.62 15.89 11.16
C ASP A 9 -12.62 14.76 11.48
N PHE A 10 -13.91 15.02 11.32
CA PHE A 10 -14.95 14.02 11.56
C PHE A 10 -14.91 12.89 10.52
N GLU A 11 -14.76 13.24 9.25
CA GLU A 11 -14.61 12.29 8.14
C GLU A 11 -13.30 11.49 8.29
N ASN A 12 -12.19 12.16 8.61
CA ASN A 12 -10.90 11.51 8.86
C ASN A 12 -10.99 10.49 10.00
N LYS A 13 -11.77 10.77 11.06
CA LYS A 13 -12.02 9.83 12.15
C LYS A 13 -12.74 8.57 11.67
N ASN A 14 -13.78 8.71 10.86
CA ASN A 14 -14.50 7.58 10.26
C ASN A 14 -13.61 6.74 9.34
N ILE A 15 -12.86 7.41 8.47
CA ILE A 15 -11.88 6.78 7.57
C ILE A 15 -10.85 5.99 8.36
N LYS A 16 -10.24 6.60 9.39
CA LYS A 16 -9.28 5.93 10.27
C LYS A 16 -9.89 4.72 10.99
N PHE A 17 -11.15 4.82 11.42
CA PHE A 17 -11.84 3.72 12.08
C PHE A 17 -12.05 2.52 11.14
N LEU A 18 -12.54 2.76 9.92
CA LEU A 18 -12.72 1.72 8.89
C LEU A 18 -11.38 1.05 8.56
N VAL A 19 -10.34 1.87 8.35
CA VAL A 19 -8.96 1.42 8.10
C VAL A 19 -8.44 0.54 9.23
N ASN A 20 -8.59 0.95 10.49
CA ASN A 20 -8.13 0.19 11.65
C ASN A 20 -8.91 -1.12 11.84
N ASN A 21 -10.16 -1.18 11.38
CA ASN A 21 -10.97 -2.40 11.38
C ASN A 21 -10.84 -3.22 10.10
N GLN A 22 -9.86 -2.89 9.25
CA GLN A 22 -9.56 -3.63 8.01
C GLN A 22 -10.73 -3.68 7.03
N VAL A 23 -11.61 -2.69 7.07
CA VAL A 23 -12.67 -2.58 6.08
C VAL A 23 -12.07 -1.93 4.84
N ASP A 24 -12.03 -2.66 3.73
CA ASP A 24 -11.60 -2.09 2.45
C ASP A 24 -12.74 -1.26 1.88
N PHE A 25 -12.45 -0.07 1.40
CA PHE A 25 -13.45 0.80 0.79
C PHE A 25 -12.82 1.74 -0.24
N THR A 26 -13.67 2.30 -1.09
CA THR A 26 -13.38 3.49 -1.89
C THR A 26 -14.39 4.58 -1.50
N THR A 27 -14.17 5.82 -1.91
CA THR A 27 -15.09 6.92 -1.59
C THR A 27 -15.63 7.61 -2.82
N ILE A 28 -16.84 8.16 -2.68
CA ILE A 28 -17.46 8.99 -3.71
C ILE A 28 -18.11 10.21 -3.09
N GLN A 29 -17.88 11.39 -3.71
CA GLN A 29 -18.53 12.64 -3.33
C GLN A 29 -19.78 12.86 -4.20
N ILE A 30 -20.89 13.22 -3.55
CA ILE A 30 -22.15 13.50 -4.24
C ILE A 30 -22.12 14.93 -4.75
N THR A 31 -22.05 15.10 -6.07
CA THR A 31 -22.14 16.43 -6.67
C THR A 31 -23.59 16.88 -6.75
N GLU A 32 -23.83 18.19 -6.70
CA GLU A 32 -25.18 18.75 -6.85
C GLU A 32 -25.83 18.34 -8.19
N THR A 33 -25.04 18.35 -9.27
CA THR A 33 -25.50 17.91 -10.59
C THR A 33 -25.84 16.42 -10.59
N GLY A 34 -25.00 15.60 -9.97
CA GLY A 34 -25.22 14.16 -9.91
C GLY A 34 -26.46 13.80 -9.09
N LEU A 35 -26.73 14.55 -8.02
CA LEU A 35 -27.94 14.41 -7.22
C LEU A 35 -29.20 14.76 -8.01
N LYS A 36 -29.19 15.90 -8.72
CA LYS A 36 -30.31 16.36 -9.58
C LYS A 36 -30.61 15.38 -10.72
N LYS A 37 -29.57 14.82 -11.35
CA LYS A 37 -29.69 13.93 -12.50
C LYS A 37 -29.78 12.45 -12.14
N SER A 38 -29.70 12.12 -10.85
CA SER A 38 -29.63 10.74 -10.39
C SER A 38 -28.54 9.92 -11.11
N THR A 39 -27.34 10.48 -11.22
CA THR A 39 -26.20 9.81 -11.85
C THR A 39 -24.87 10.39 -11.35
N LEU A 40 -23.90 9.53 -11.08
CA LEU A 40 -22.56 9.91 -10.67
C LEU A 40 -21.54 9.34 -11.65
N ASP A 41 -20.45 10.06 -11.84
CA ASP A 41 -19.26 9.51 -12.49
C ASP A 41 -18.67 8.42 -11.61
N ALA A 42 -18.48 7.21 -12.17
CA ALA A 42 -17.66 6.20 -11.54
C ALA A 42 -16.19 6.63 -11.75
N THR A 43 -15.65 7.35 -10.77
CA THR A 43 -14.26 7.85 -10.78
C THR A 43 -13.27 6.69 -10.89
N GLU A 44 -12.05 6.96 -11.33
CA GLU A 44 -11.03 5.90 -11.50
C GLU A 44 -10.83 5.06 -10.22
N PRO A 45 -10.71 5.63 -9.00
CA PRO A 45 -10.62 4.82 -7.78
C PRO A 45 -11.82 3.90 -7.54
N VAL A 46 -13.02 4.31 -7.96
CA VAL A 46 -14.22 3.47 -7.84
C VAL A 46 -14.18 2.32 -8.84
N ARG A 47 -13.77 2.58 -10.08
CA ARG A 47 -13.66 1.55 -11.12
C ARG A 47 -12.63 0.49 -10.75
N VAL A 48 -11.44 0.92 -10.34
CA VAL A 48 -10.37 0.02 -9.89
C VAL A 48 -10.85 -0.82 -8.71
N TYR A 49 -11.42 -0.18 -7.68
CA TYR A 49 -11.92 -0.88 -6.49
C TYR A 49 -13.02 -1.91 -6.83
N PHE A 50 -13.96 -1.59 -7.72
CA PHE A 50 -15.01 -2.55 -8.13
C PHE A 50 -14.45 -3.73 -8.92
N ALA A 51 -13.46 -3.50 -9.79
CA ALA A 51 -12.81 -4.57 -10.55
C ALA A 51 -12.01 -5.49 -9.62
N GLU A 52 -11.18 -4.93 -8.73
CA GLU A 52 -10.36 -5.68 -7.77
C GLU A 52 -11.20 -6.51 -6.78
N ASN A 53 -12.40 -6.03 -6.43
CA ASN A 53 -13.33 -6.76 -5.55
C ASN A 53 -14.31 -7.66 -6.30
N ASN A 54 -14.06 -7.94 -7.59
CA ASN A 54 -14.90 -8.78 -8.46
C ASN A 54 -16.39 -8.37 -8.45
N LEU A 55 -16.67 -7.07 -8.29
CA LEU A 55 -18.03 -6.53 -8.31
C LEU A 55 -18.44 -6.15 -9.73
N HIS A 56 -17.59 -5.41 -10.45
CA HIS A 56 -17.84 -4.98 -11.83
C HIS A 56 -16.58 -4.46 -12.52
N ASP A 57 -16.40 -4.82 -13.79
CA ASP A 57 -15.36 -4.28 -14.67
C ASP A 57 -15.99 -3.43 -15.79
N TYR A 58 -15.81 -2.11 -15.70
CA TYR A 58 -16.31 -1.18 -16.71
C TYR A 58 -15.57 -1.26 -18.04
N SER A 59 -14.34 -1.77 -18.08
CA SER A 59 -13.56 -1.88 -19.31
C SER A 59 -14.16 -2.91 -20.27
N ALA A 60 -14.76 -3.96 -19.71
CA ALA A 60 -15.49 -5.00 -20.45
C ALA A 60 -16.96 -4.64 -20.73
N GLN A 61 -17.50 -3.58 -20.11
CA GLN A 61 -18.91 -3.21 -20.27
C GLN A 61 -19.14 -2.46 -21.59
N PRO A 62 -20.09 -2.89 -22.45
CA PRO A 62 -20.47 -2.12 -23.63
C PRO A 62 -21.20 -0.81 -23.27
N GLN A 63 -21.26 0.14 -24.21
CA GLN A 63 -22.03 1.38 -24.05
C GLN A 63 -23.53 1.14 -24.20
N GLY A 64 -24.34 2.01 -23.63
CA GLY A 64 -25.80 2.04 -23.75
C GLY A 64 -26.54 1.70 -22.47
N GLN A 65 -27.79 2.16 -22.39
CA GLN A 65 -28.68 1.89 -21.26
C GLN A 65 -29.10 0.41 -21.22
N GLU A 66 -29.14 -0.24 -22.38
CA GLU A 66 -29.40 -1.66 -22.57
C GLU A 66 -28.33 -2.55 -21.95
N ASN A 67 -27.10 -2.05 -21.82
CA ASN A 67 -25.98 -2.74 -21.20
C ASN A 67 -25.81 -2.38 -19.71
N LYS A 68 -26.82 -1.76 -19.10
CA LYS A 68 -26.85 -1.43 -17.68
C LYS A 68 -26.88 -2.70 -16.83
N ILE A 69 -26.03 -2.72 -15.81
CA ILE A 69 -25.99 -3.76 -14.79
C ILE A 69 -26.57 -3.21 -13.50
N LEU A 70 -27.38 -4.01 -12.82
CA LEU A 70 -27.90 -3.70 -11.49
C LEU A 70 -27.22 -4.62 -10.49
N ILE A 71 -26.59 -4.04 -9.48
CA ILE A 71 -25.96 -4.78 -8.38
C ILE A 71 -26.75 -4.57 -7.09
N PRO A 72 -26.88 -5.61 -6.24
CA PRO A 72 -27.50 -5.46 -4.92
C PRO A 72 -26.71 -4.43 -4.10
N THR A 73 -27.43 -3.57 -3.40
CA THR A 73 -26.81 -2.50 -2.61
C THR A 73 -27.53 -2.29 -1.28
N ARG A 74 -26.79 -1.97 -0.23
CA ARG A 74 -27.32 -1.71 1.11
C ARG A 74 -26.76 -0.39 1.64
N ILE A 75 -27.63 0.50 2.11
CA ILE A 75 -27.23 1.79 2.68
C ILE A 75 -27.33 1.68 4.21
N PHE A 76 -26.23 1.94 4.91
CA PHE A 76 -26.21 2.02 6.37
C PHE A 76 -26.61 3.41 6.85
N THR A 77 -27.50 3.44 7.83
CA THR A 77 -27.70 4.58 8.73
C THR A 77 -27.00 4.31 10.07
N ASP A 78 -27.22 5.15 11.06
CA ASP A 78 -26.77 4.93 12.44
C ASP A 78 -27.49 3.75 13.13
N SER A 79 -28.75 3.51 12.79
CA SER A 79 -29.59 2.46 13.40
C SER A 79 -29.97 1.30 12.47
N ASP A 80 -30.08 1.55 11.16
CA ASP A 80 -30.75 0.66 10.22
C ASP A 80 -29.93 0.40 8.96
N ILE A 81 -30.42 -0.54 8.16
CA ILE A 81 -29.90 -0.86 6.84
C ILE A 81 -31.03 -0.82 5.82
N ILE A 82 -30.80 -0.12 4.72
CA ILE A 82 -31.79 0.06 3.66
C ILE A 82 -31.36 -0.75 2.44
N GLU A 83 -32.15 -1.75 2.08
CA GLU A 83 -31.93 -2.53 0.86
C GLU A 83 -32.36 -1.75 -0.39
N THR A 84 -31.49 -1.79 -1.39
CA THR A 84 -31.63 -1.09 -2.66
C THR A 84 -30.74 -1.76 -3.71
N GLN A 85 -30.52 -1.07 -4.82
CA GLN A 85 -29.62 -1.51 -5.89
C GLN A 85 -28.82 -0.33 -6.44
N THR A 86 -27.72 -0.62 -7.11
CA THR A 86 -26.93 0.39 -7.83
C THR A 86 -26.92 0.05 -9.31
N SER A 87 -27.27 1.02 -10.16
CA SER A 87 -27.07 0.88 -11.61
C SER A 87 -25.66 1.28 -11.99
N LEU A 88 -25.01 0.44 -12.78
CA LEU A 88 -23.70 0.68 -13.38
C LEU A 88 -23.86 0.64 -14.91
N TYR A 89 -23.45 1.69 -15.62
CA TYR A 89 -23.53 1.70 -17.09
C TYR A 89 -22.57 2.69 -17.73
N ARG A 90 -22.36 2.53 -19.04
CA ARG A 90 -21.62 3.48 -19.88
C ARG A 90 -22.60 4.14 -20.85
N PRO A 91 -22.72 5.48 -20.91
CA PRO A 91 -23.66 6.15 -21.81
C PRO A 91 -23.23 6.07 -23.28
N ASN A 92 -24.19 6.19 -24.21
CA ASN A 92 -23.94 6.29 -25.66
C ASN A 92 -23.46 7.71 -26.06
N THR A 93 -22.40 8.20 -25.44
CA THR A 93 -21.83 9.52 -25.73
C THR A 93 -20.31 9.50 -25.65
N LYS A 94 -19.62 10.04 -26.67
CA LYS A 94 -18.14 10.12 -26.73
C LYS A 94 -17.50 8.74 -26.45
N HIS A 95 -16.77 8.61 -25.34
CA HIS A 95 -16.11 7.37 -24.91
C HIS A 95 -16.96 6.56 -23.92
N GLY A 96 -18.17 7.02 -23.58
CA GLY A 96 -19.08 6.36 -22.66
C GLY A 96 -18.50 6.31 -21.25
N ASP A 97 -18.27 7.48 -20.66
CA ASP A 97 -17.69 7.61 -19.32
C ASP A 97 -18.51 6.80 -18.30
N PRO A 98 -17.90 5.82 -17.61
CA PRO A 98 -18.57 4.98 -16.61
C PRO A 98 -19.39 5.77 -15.59
N ARG A 99 -20.64 5.34 -15.39
CA ARG A 99 -21.58 5.94 -14.45
C ARG A 99 -22.08 4.92 -13.44
N LEU A 100 -22.34 5.42 -12.23
CA LEU A 100 -23.08 4.69 -11.22
C LEU A 100 -24.22 5.52 -10.64
N TRP A 101 -25.26 4.86 -10.13
CA TRP A 101 -26.29 5.51 -9.32
C TRP A 101 -26.91 4.54 -8.33
N ILE A 102 -26.90 4.93 -7.06
CA ILE A 102 -27.53 4.17 -5.99
C ILE A 102 -29.01 4.55 -5.94
N TYR A 103 -29.90 3.55 -5.94
CA TYR A 103 -31.34 3.79 -5.91
C TYR A 103 -31.76 4.20 -4.50
N ARG A 104 -32.85 4.98 -4.38
CA ARG A 104 -33.38 5.54 -3.11
C ARG A 104 -32.43 6.51 -2.39
N PHE A 105 -31.31 6.84 -3.00
CA PHE A 105 -30.23 7.61 -2.39
C PHE A 105 -30.64 9.05 -2.07
N GLN A 106 -31.48 9.67 -2.90
CA GLN A 106 -31.96 11.05 -2.72
C GLN A 106 -32.60 11.35 -1.36
N GLN A 107 -33.16 10.35 -0.68
CA GLN A 107 -33.80 10.53 0.62
C GLN A 107 -32.79 10.66 1.77
N TYR A 108 -31.52 10.31 1.54
CA TYR A 108 -30.50 10.17 2.58
C TYR A 108 -29.23 11.01 2.31
N VAL A 109 -29.17 11.68 1.16
CA VAL A 109 -27.95 12.37 0.70
C VAL A 109 -28.19 13.87 0.53
N SER A 110 -27.14 14.63 0.80
CA SER A 110 -27.06 16.06 0.49
C SER A 110 -25.92 16.29 -0.50
N ALA A 111 -25.99 17.38 -1.28
CA ALA A 111 -24.87 17.75 -2.13
C ALA A 111 -23.60 17.96 -1.26
N ASN A 112 -22.47 17.47 -1.75
CA ASN A 112 -21.16 17.42 -1.08
C ASN A 112 -21.00 16.41 0.06
N ASP A 113 -22.00 15.57 0.33
CA ASP A 113 -21.80 14.38 1.16
C ASP A 113 -20.79 13.45 0.48
N ILE A 114 -19.98 12.78 1.29
CA ILE A 114 -19.04 11.75 0.89
C ILE A 114 -19.52 10.42 1.47
N PHE A 115 -19.47 9.39 0.64
CA PHE A 115 -19.85 8.04 1.01
C PHE A 115 -18.66 7.11 0.90
N ALA A 116 -18.50 6.24 1.89
CA ALA A 116 -17.65 5.06 1.76
C ALA A 116 -18.45 3.94 1.07
N LEU A 117 -17.86 3.36 0.04
CA LEU A 117 -18.36 2.25 -0.74
C LEU A 117 -17.54 1.00 -0.37
N ILE A 118 -18.20 0.00 0.19
CA ILE A 118 -17.60 -1.22 0.71
C ILE A 118 -18.19 -2.41 -0.05
N VAL A 119 -17.36 -3.21 -0.71
CA VAL A 119 -17.82 -4.47 -1.32
C VAL A 119 -17.59 -5.60 -0.34
N PHE A 120 -18.64 -6.37 -0.07
CA PHE A 120 -18.55 -7.59 0.72
C PHE A 120 -19.54 -8.62 0.19
N ASP A 121 -19.06 -9.84 -0.06
CA ASP A 121 -19.85 -10.95 -0.62
C ASP A 121 -20.66 -10.56 -1.88
N ARG A 122 -19.99 -9.86 -2.82
CA ARG A 122 -20.59 -9.32 -4.08
C ARG A 122 -21.77 -8.37 -3.89
N ILE A 123 -22.00 -7.86 -2.68
CA ILE A 123 -22.97 -6.82 -2.38
C ILE A 123 -22.23 -5.50 -2.13
N LEU A 124 -22.77 -4.40 -2.64
CA LEU A 124 -22.25 -3.07 -2.35
C LEU A 124 -22.90 -2.49 -1.09
N TYR A 125 -22.11 -2.14 -0.11
CA TYR A 125 -22.53 -1.45 1.11
C TYR A 125 -22.08 0.00 1.06
N VAL A 126 -22.93 0.90 1.55
CA VAL A 126 -22.72 2.35 1.42
C VAL A 126 -23.00 3.02 2.76
N VAL A 127 -22.06 3.84 3.24
CA VAL A 127 -22.23 4.61 4.49
C VAL A 127 -21.83 6.06 4.27
N ASN A 128 -22.68 6.98 4.75
CA ASN A 128 -22.43 8.42 4.68
C ASN A 128 -21.40 8.83 5.75
N ILE A 129 -20.15 9.09 5.36
CA ILE A 129 -19.09 9.43 6.31
C ILE A 129 -19.20 10.86 6.85
N ASN A 130 -20.09 11.68 6.29
CA ASN A 130 -20.42 13.02 6.80
C ASN A 130 -21.42 12.98 7.96
N LYS A 131 -22.28 11.96 8.01
CA LYS A 131 -23.43 11.94 8.93
C LYS A 131 -23.31 10.84 9.99
N VAL A 132 -22.83 9.65 9.60
CA VAL A 132 -22.75 8.50 10.50
C VAL A 132 -21.42 8.54 11.25
N ASN A 133 -21.46 8.56 12.59
CA ASN A 133 -20.26 8.42 13.42
C ASN A 133 -19.96 6.93 13.63
N ILE A 134 -19.20 6.34 12.70
CA ILE A 134 -18.95 4.90 12.61
C ILE A 134 -18.30 4.38 13.89
N GLU A 135 -17.32 5.11 14.42
CA GLU A 135 -16.65 4.73 15.66
C GLU A 135 -17.62 4.70 16.85
N LYS A 136 -18.49 5.72 16.98
CA LYS A 136 -19.49 5.75 18.06
C LYS A 136 -20.49 4.59 17.93
N VAL A 137 -20.94 4.30 16.71
CA VAL A 137 -21.86 3.18 16.44
C VAL A 137 -21.21 1.86 16.86
N CYS A 138 -19.97 1.61 16.44
CA CYS A 138 -19.29 0.35 16.75
C CYS A 138 -18.88 0.20 18.22
N LYS A 139 -18.59 1.31 18.92
CA LYS A 139 -18.31 1.31 20.37
C LYS A 139 -19.56 1.28 21.24
N SER A 140 -20.75 1.46 20.67
CA SER A 140 -22.01 1.39 21.39
C SER A 140 -22.26 -0.03 21.94
N ALA A 141 -22.96 -0.11 23.07
CA ALA A 141 -23.46 -1.39 23.60
C ALA A 141 -24.59 -1.97 22.72
N ILE A 142 -25.27 -1.13 21.95
CA ILE A 142 -26.35 -1.57 21.04
C ILE A 142 -25.73 -2.20 19.79
N LEU A 143 -26.17 -3.41 19.44
CA LEU A 143 -25.84 -4.04 18.17
C LEU A 143 -26.68 -3.41 17.06
N THR A 144 -26.04 -2.65 16.18
CA THR A 144 -26.67 -2.10 14.97
C THR A 144 -26.19 -2.86 13.73
N PRO A 145 -26.90 -2.80 12.58
CA PRO A 145 -26.46 -3.45 11.36
C PRO A 145 -25.06 -3.03 10.90
N LEU A 146 -24.71 -1.74 11.04
CA LEU A 146 -23.37 -1.25 10.70
C LEU A 146 -22.30 -1.84 11.63
N LYS A 147 -22.58 -1.94 12.94
CA LYS A 147 -21.66 -2.56 13.91
C LYS A 147 -21.44 -4.03 13.58
N ASP A 148 -22.53 -4.79 13.44
CA ASP A 148 -22.48 -6.22 13.09
C ASP A 148 -21.71 -6.46 11.79
N PHE A 149 -21.97 -5.64 10.77
CA PHE A 149 -21.27 -5.72 9.49
C PHE A 149 -19.76 -5.46 9.61
N ILE A 150 -19.34 -4.40 10.31
CA ILE A 150 -17.93 -4.09 10.51
C ILE A 150 -17.24 -5.17 11.35
N GLU A 151 -17.91 -5.66 12.39
CA GLU A 151 -17.42 -6.78 13.22
C GLU A 151 -17.24 -8.05 12.38
N ASN A 152 -18.21 -8.39 11.52
CA ASN A 152 -18.13 -9.55 10.63
C ASN A 152 -16.96 -9.46 9.63
N ILE A 153 -16.77 -8.31 8.98
CA ILE A 153 -15.60 -8.09 8.09
C ILE A 153 -14.30 -8.20 8.88
N SER A 154 -14.23 -7.54 10.03
CA SER A 154 -13.05 -7.52 10.89
C SER A 154 -12.71 -8.92 11.41
N MET A 155 -13.71 -9.72 11.80
CA MET A 155 -13.55 -11.11 12.24
C MET A 155 -13.06 -12.01 11.10
N ALA A 156 -13.63 -11.90 9.90
CA ALA A 156 -13.19 -12.66 8.74
C ALA A 156 -11.71 -12.39 8.43
N LYS A 157 -11.27 -11.13 8.42
CA LYS A 157 -9.85 -10.80 8.19
C LYS A 157 -8.95 -11.18 9.36
N LYS A 158 -9.40 -10.97 10.60
CA LYS A 158 -8.68 -11.46 11.79
C LYS A 158 -8.45 -12.96 11.72
N SER A 159 -9.39 -13.75 11.20
CA SER A 159 -9.23 -15.20 11.08
C SER A 159 -8.00 -15.60 10.24
N VAL A 160 -7.72 -14.89 9.14
CA VAL A 160 -6.54 -15.15 8.28
C VAL A 160 -5.25 -14.80 9.00
N SER A 161 -5.17 -13.62 9.63
CA SER A 161 -3.98 -13.21 10.39
C SER A 161 -3.73 -14.11 11.60
N GLN A 162 -4.80 -14.60 12.26
CA GLN A 162 -4.72 -15.52 13.38
C GLN A 162 -4.32 -16.93 12.94
N GLU A 163 -4.82 -17.40 11.79
CA GLU A 163 -4.39 -18.63 11.14
C GLU A 163 -2.88 -18.59 10.87
N LEU A 164 -2.40 -17.52 10.22
CA LEU A 164 -0.97 -17.33 9.96
C LEU A 164 -0.14 -17.29 11.25
N LEU A 165 -0.60 -16.55 12.27
CA LEU A 165 0.07 -16.48 13.56
C LEU A 165 0.15 -17.87 14.23
N ASN A 166 -0.90 -18.68 14.12
CA ASN A 166 -0.93 -20.04 14.63
C ASN A 166 0.03 -20.95 13.84
N LEU A 167 0.05 -20.86 12.50
CA LEU A 167 1.00 -21.60 11.66
C LEU A 167 2.45 -21.26 12.03
N ILE A 168 2.76 -19.99 12.27
CA ILE A 168 4.10 -19.59 12.72
C ILE A 168 4.43 -20.20 14.09
N LYS A 169 3.51 -20.13 15.05
CA LYS A 169 3.71 -20.70 16.39
C LYS A 169 3.88 -22.22 16.37
N THR A 170 3.15 -22.91 15.51
CA THR A 170 3.17 -24.38 15.41
C THR A 170 4.38 -24.88 14.64
N ASN A 171 4.70 -24.28 13.49
CA ASN A 171 5.73 -24.80 12.58
C ASN A 171 7.12 -24.19 12.81
N ILE A 172 7.22 -23.02 13.46
CA ILE A 172 8.48 -22.30 13.64
C ILE A 172 8.74 -22.09 15.13
N SER A 173 8.91 -23.19 15.85
CA SER A 173 9.25 -23.18 17.28
C SER A 173 10.76 -23.33 17.50
N GLY A 174 11.29 -22.63 18.51
CA GLY A 174 12.69 -22.74 18.91
C GLY A 174 13.68 -22.33 17.81
N TRP A 175 14.87 -22.92 17.85
CA TRP A 175 15.94 -22.65 16.90
C TRP A 175 15.79 -23.50 15.64
N ASN A 176 15.58 -22.85 14.51
CA ASN A 176 15.44 -23.43 13.18
C ASN A 176 16.70 -23.18 12.37
N ARG A 177 17.15 -24.17 11.58
CA ARG A 177 18.30 -24.00 10.68
C ARG A 177 17.83 -23.23 9.44
N ALA A 178 18.53 -22.17 9.06
CA ALA A 178 18.29 -21.49 7.79
C ALA A 178 18.73 -22.37 6.62
N GLU A 179 17.94 -22.42 5.56
CA GLU A 179 18.22 -23.19 4.34
C GLU A 179 19.50 -22.71 3.62
N LEU A 180 19.83 -21.42 3.76
CA LEU A 180 20.95 -20.77 3.08
C LEU A 180 21.66 -19.78 4.00
N MET A 181 22.99 -19.74 3.93
CA MET A 181 23.80 -18.67 4.53
C MET A 181 23.85 -17.45 3.60
N ALA A 182 22.74 -16.75 3.49
CA ALA A 182 22.62 -15.52 2.69
C ALA A 182 21.62 -14.56 3.34
N ASP A 183 21.63 -13.29 2.93
CA ASP A 183 20.68 -12.29 3.44
C ASP A 183 19.23 -12.73 3.29
N THR A 184 18.90 -13.49 2.24
CA THR A 184 17.56 -14.03 1.95
C THR A 184 17.25 -15.36 2.64
N GLY A 185 18.24 -16.01 3.26
CA GLY A 185 18.12 -17.39 3.75
C GLY A 185 17.03 -17.60 4.80
N ILE A 186 16.96 -16.72 5.81
CA ILE A 186 15.93 -16.83 6.86
C ILE A 186 14.53 -16.58 6.30
N GLY A 187 14.36 -15.60 5.41
CA GLY A 187 13.06 -15.32 4.79
C GLY A 187 12.53 -16.52 4.01
N ARG A 188 13.38 -17.10 3.15
CA ARG A 188 13.06 -18.33 2.41
C ARG A 188 12.70 -19.49 3.33
N THR A 189 13.44 -19.64 4.43
CA THR A 189 13.17 -20.72 5.38
C THR A 189 11.82 -20.53 6.09
N ILE A 190 11.45 -19.29 6.45
CA ILE A 190 10.14 -19.01 7.05
C ILE A 190 9.02 -19.32 6.06
N GLU A 191 9.13 -18.88 4.81
CA GLU A 191 8.15 -19.18 3.76
C GLU A 191 7.97 -20.69 3.57
N SER A 192 9.08 -21.41 3.46
CA SER A 192 9.14 -22.87 3.34
C SER A 192 8.46 -23.60 4.51
N LEU A 193 8.77 -23.19 5.76
CA LEU A 193 8.14 -23.76 6.96
C LEU A 193 6.63 -23.45 7.08
N LEU A 194 6.14 -22.43 6.39
CA LEU A 194 4.72 -22.09 6.30
C LEU A 194 4.03 -22.75 5.09
N GLY A 195 4.76 -23.51 4.28
CA GLY A 195 4.24 -24.12 3.06
C GLY A 195 3.99 -23.12 1.92
N ILE A 196 4.63 -21.94 1.97
CA ILE A 196 4.52 -20.90 0.95
C ILE A 196 5.58 -21.17 -0.12
N ASN A 197 5.14 -21.40 -1.36
CA ASN A 197 6.05 -21.63 -2.47
C ASN A 197 6.74 -20.34 -2.90
N MET A 198 8.06 -20.37 -2.98
CA MET A 198 8.85 -19.25 -3.51
C MET A 198 8.39 -18.87 -4.92
N ASN A 199 8.14 -17.59 -5.12
CA ASN A 199 7.80 -17.03 -6.41
C ASN A 199 8.28 -15.58 -6.52
N SER A 200 8.29 -15.02 -7.73
CA SER A 200 8.61 -13.60 -7.97
C SER A 200 7.36 -12.73 -8.06
N SER A 201 6.25 -13.14 -7.45
CA SER A 201 5.00 -12.40 -7.48
C SER A 201 5.17 -11.04 -6.80
N LYS A 202 4.33 -10.11 -7.24
CA LYS A 202 4.21 -8.78 -6.61
C LYS A 202 3.15 -8.79 -5.51
N GLU A 203 2.34 -9.83 -5.46
CA GLU A 203 1.29 -10.04 -4.47
C GLU A 203 1.87 -10.39 -3.09
N PRO A 204 1.10 -10.17 -2.02
CA PRO A 204 1.50 -10.57 -0.67
C PRO A 204 1.67 -12.09 -0.51
N ASP A 205 2.57 -12.49 0.40
CA ASP A 205 3.04 -13.88 0.52
C ASP A 205 1.98 -14.87 1.05
N TYR A 206 1.06 -14.44 1.92
CA TYR A 206 0.07 -15.32 2.56
C TYR A 206 -1.33 -14.72 2.58
N LYS A 207 -2.20 -15.14 1.66
CA LYS A 207 -3.63 -14.75 1.60
C LYS A 207 -3.87 -13.22 1.78
N GLY A 208 -3.00 -12.39 1.21
CA GLY A 208 -3.07 -10.92 1.33
C GLY A 208 -2.17 -10.29 2.41
N ILE A 209 -1.40 -11.10 3.15
CA ILE A 209 -0.44 -10.66 4.17
C ILE A 209 0.99 -10.82 3.64
N GLU A 210 1.76 -9.74 3.64
CA GLU A 210 3.19 -9.77 3.31
C GLU A 210 4.03 -10.19 4.52
N LEU A 211 5.03 -11.03 4.32
CA LEU A 211 5.97 -11.50 5.32
C LEU A 211 7.32 -10.81 5.15
N LYS A 212 7.75 -10.05 6.16
CA LYS A 212 9.04 -9.37 6.17
C LYS A 212 9.87 -9.80 7.36
N SER A 213 10.76 -10.77 7.15
CA SER A 213 11.69 -11.22 8.18
C SER A 213 12.93 -10.35 8.27
N LYS A 214 13.41 -10.17 9.50
CA LYS A 214 14.53 -9.27 9.78
C LYS A 214 15.41 -9.81 10.90
N ARG A 215 16.70 -10.00 10.62
CA ARG A 215 17.73 -10.26 11.64
C ARG A 215 17.84 -9.06 12.57
N LYS A 216 18.00 -9.30 13.88
CA LYS A 216 18.17 -8.25 14.91
C LYS A 216 19.20 -7.16 14.56
N LYS A 217 20.27 -7.51 13.82
CA LYS A 217 21.33 -6.59 13.39
C LYS A 217 20.97 -5.69 12.20
N ALA A 218 19.93 -6.00 11.43
CA ALA A 218 19.59 -5.17 10.28
C ALA A 218 19.05 -3.80 10.75
N ALA A 219 19.52 -2.70 10.14
CA ALA A 219 19.12 -1.35 10.57
C ALA A 219 17.77 -0.92 9.99
N ARG A 220 17.50 -1.28 8.73
CA ARG A 220 16.33 -0.89 7.94
C ARG A 220 15.67 -2.12 7.32
N SER A 221 14.38 -1.99 7.02
CA SER A 221 13.61 -3.00 6.30
C SER A 221 13.23 -2.45 4.94
N THR A 222 13.27 -3.30 3.92
CA THR A 222 12.75 -2.96 2.59
C THR A 222 11.23 -2.93 2.66
N LEU A 223 10.65 -1.82 2.21
CA LEU A 223 9.23 -1.73 1.89
C LEU A 223 9.01 -2.51 0.58
N PHE A 224 9.47 -1.95 -0.53
CA PHE A 224 9.38 -2.56 -1.86
C PHE A 224 10.58 -2.16 -2.72
N SER A 225 10.72 -2.83 -3.86
CA SER A 225 11.68 -2.46 -4.91
C SER A 225 10.94 -1.95 -6.14
N GLN A 226 11.40 -0.86 -6.72
CA GLN A 226 10.79 -0.28 -7.92
C GLN A 226 11.86 0.44 -8.74
N VAL A 227 12.05 0.00 -9.99
CA VAL A 227 12.94 0.66 -10.96
C VAL A 227 12.38 2.05 -11.34
N PRO A 228 13.26 3.00 -11.74
CA PRO A 228 12.81 4.27 -12.32
C PRO A 228 11.89 4.07 -13.51
N ASP A 229 11.12 5.11 -13.82
CA ASP A 229 10.53 5.26 -15.14
C ASP A 229 11.62 5.69 -16.11
N TRP A 230 12.14 4.74 -16.89
CA TRP A 230 13.23 4.99 -17.83
C TRP A 230 12.87 5.92 -18.98
N ASN A 231 11.58 6.07 -19.30
CA ASN A 231 11.15 6.99 -20.35
C ASN A 231 11.16 8.44 -19.87
N LEU A 232 10.91 8.67 -18.58
CA LEU A 232 10.97 9.98 -17.94
C LEU A 232 12.37 10.34 -17.42
N SER A 233 13.21 9.32 -17.20
CA SER A 233 14.56 9.49 -16.65
C SER A 233 15.54 10.04 -17.68
N LYS A 234 16.51 10.85 -17.23
CA LYS A 234 17.63 11.30 -18.07
C LYS A 234 18.58 10.16 -18.44
N LEU A 235 18.90 9.30 -17.47
CA LEU A 235 19.66 8.07 -17.71
C LEU A 235 18.67 6.91 -17.83
N HIS A 236 18.73 6.18 -18.94
CA HIS A 236 17.66 5.27 -19.37
C HIS A 236 17.81 3.84 -18.85
N ASN A 237 18.86 3.55 -18.08
CA ASN A 237 19.08 2.26 -17.46
C ASN A 237 20.12 2.35 -16.33
N ALA A 238 20.20 1.28 -15.54
CA ALA A 238 21.17 1.17 -14.44
C ALA A 238 22.63 1.23 -14.90
N ARG A 239 22.95 0.73 -16.10
CA ARG A 239 24.32 0.75 -16.64
C ARG A 239 24.81 2.17 -16.87
N GLU A 240 23.99 3.04 -17.46
CA GLU A 240 24.33 4.46 -17.65
C GLU A 240 24.58 5.18 -16.32
N ILE A 241 23.77 4.89 -15.29
CA ILE A 241 23.97 5.42 -13.93
C ILE A 241 25.33 4.95 -13.38
N VAL A 242 25.67 3.67 -13.52
CA VAL A 242 26.94 3.11 -13.06
C VAL A 242 28.13 3.64 -13.87
N ASP A 243 27.98 3.84 -15.17
CA ASP A 243 29.05 4.38 -16.01
C ASP A 243 29.42 5.81 -15.59
N LYS A 244 28.41 6.64 -15.26
CA LYS A 244 28.58 8.04 -14.82
C LYS A 244 29.01 8.16 -13.35
N TYR A 245 28.34 7.46 -12.43
CA TYR A 245 28.50 7.67 -10.97
C TYR A 245 29.15 6.49 -10.22
N GLY A 246 29.32 5.35 -10.89
CA GLY A 246 29.85 4.13 -10.29
C GLY A 246 31.35 4.21 -9.97
N TYR A 247 31.77 3.34 -9.07
CA TYR A 247 33.15 3.18 -8.62
C TYR A 247 33.59 1.72 -8.75
N PHE A 248 34.90 1.49 -8.80
CA PHE A 248 35.46 0.14 -8.86
C PHE A 248 35.47 -0.49 -7.47
N ASP A 249 34.73 -1.59 -7.29
CA ASP A 249 34.80 -2.44 -6.09
C ASP A 249 35.80 -3.59 -6.25
N VAL A 250 35.92 -4.10 -7.47
CA VAL A 250 36.94 -5.06 -7.92
C VAL A 250 37.59 -4.58 -9.23
N PRO A 251 38.79 -5.06 -9.57
CA PRO A 251 39.46 -4.65 -10.80
C PRO A 251 38.57 -4.82 -12.04
N ASN A 252 38.51 -3.78 -12.88
CA ASN A 252 37.75 -3.76 -14.15
C ASN A 252 36.23 -3.91 -14.04
N HIS A 253 35.63 -3.72 -12.87
CA HIS A 253 34.19 -3.77 -12.69
C HIS A 253 33.69 -2.58 -11.88
N LYS A 254 32.88 -1.71 -12.52
CA LYS A 254 32.19 -0.62 -11.83
C LYS A 254 30.89 -1.12 -11.20
N THR A 255 30.61 -0.64 -10.00
CA THR A 255 29.36 -0.84 -9.27
C THR A 255 28.87 0.51 -8.73
N LEU A 256 27.59 0.60 -8.38
CA LEU A 256 27.08 1.70 -7.57
C LEU A 256 26.23 1.14 -6.43
N GLN A 257 26.77 1.19 -5.21
CA GLN A 257 26.08 0.78 -4.00
C GLN A 257 25.97 1.96 -3.04
N ILE A 258 24.82 2.63 -3.05
CA ILE A 258 24.58 3.86 -2.29
C ILE A 258 23.19 3.89 -1.66
N THR A 259 23.05 4.67 -0.59
CA THR A 259 21.74 5.02 -0.01
C THR A 259 21.47 6.48 -0.29
N LEU A 260 20.40 6.77 -1.02
CA LEU A 260 19.91 8.10 -1.31
C LEU A 260 18.82 8.51 -0.30
N ALA A 261 18.79 9.78 0.03
CA ALA A 261 17.75 10.42 0.84
C ALA A 261 17.59 11.87 0.39
N ALA A 262 16.43 12.48 0.65
CA ALA A 262 16.22 13.88 0.29
C ALA A 262 17.09 14.84 1.12
N GLN A 263 17.27 14.54 2.41
CA GLN A 263 18.00 15.41 3.36
C GLN A 263 19.53 15.24 3.33
N LYS A 264 20.07 14.36 2.47
CA LYS A 264 21.49 14.03 2.52
C LYS A 264 22.07 13.70 1.15
N LEU A 265 23.17 14.36 0.82
CA LEU A 265 24.00 14.00 -0.32
C LEU A 265 24.83 12.73 -0.06
N THR A 266 24.95 11.94 -1.11
CA THR A 266 25.92 10.85 -1.21
C THR A 266 27.31 11.38 -1.58
N ARG A 267 28.33 10.51 -1.54
CA ARG A 267 29.69 10.86 -1.99
C ARG A 267 29.75 11.14 -3.50
N GLN A 268 28.78 10.64 -4.24
CA GLN A 268 28.59 10.87 -5.67
C GLN A 268 27.81 12.16 -5.95
N ASN A 269 27.57 13.00 -4.92
CA ASN A 269 26.77 14.22 -5.03
C ASN A 269 25.33 13.99 -5.50
N LEU A 270 24.79 12.79 -5.25
CA LEU A 270 23.40 12.44 -5.58
C LEU A 270 22.48 12.59 -4.36
N SER A 271 21.26 13.09 -4.57
CA SER A 271 20.17 13.15 -3.58
C SER A 271 18.81 12.86 -4.20
N LEU A 272 17.78 12.70 -3.36
CA LEU A 272 16.39 12.64 -3.81
C LEU A 272 15.72 14.01 -3.73
N ASN A 273 14.71 14.25 -4.57
CA ASN A 273 13.83 15.40 -4.51
C ASN A 273 12.38 14.95 -4.75
N VAL A 274 11.42 15.51 -4.02
CA VAL A 274 9.99 15.25 -4.24
C VAL A 274 9.40 16.45 -4.97
N ASP A 275 8.93 16.24 -6.19
CA ASP A 275 8.25 17.24 -7.00
C ASP A 275 6.76 16.92 -7.09
N TYR A 276 5.99 17.55 -6.20
CA TYR A 276 4.53 17.40 -6.14
C TYR A 276 3.82 17.95 -7.38
N ALA A 277 4.38 18.94 -8.07
CA ALA A 277 3.70 19.57 -9.21
C ALA A 277 3.63 18.60 -10.40
N ASN A 278 4.65 17.75 -10.53
CA ASN A 278 4.77 16.79 -11.62
C ASN A 278 4.51 15.34 -11.20
N ASP A 279 4.15 15.06 -9.93
CA ASP A 279 3.97 13.71 -9.37
C ASP A 279 5.27 12.88 -9.40
N TYR A 280 6.43 13.51 -9.17
CA TYR A 280 7.75 12.85 -9.30
C TYR A 280 8.50 12.72 -7.97
N LEU A 281 9.17 11.58 -7.82
CA LEU A 281 10.38 11.45 -7.01
C LEU A 281 11.57 11.46 -7.98
N GLU A 282 12.46 12.42 -7.82
CA GLU A 282 13.63 12.60 -8.68
C GLU A 282 14.90 12.17 -7.94
N MET A 283 15.82 11.56 -8.67
CA MET A 283 17.22 11.44 -8.29
C MET A 283 18.00 12.50 -9.07
N LEU A 284 18.67 13.38 -8.33
CA LEU A 284 19.36 14.55 -8.85
C LEU A 284 20.84 14.51 -8.50
N GLU A 285 21.67 15.04 -9.39
CA GLU A 285 23.03 15.46 -9.08
C GLU A 285 23.00 16.90 -8.56
N MET A 286 23.62 17.12 -7.40
CA MET A 286 23.62 18.40 -6.72
C MET A 286 25.04 18.85 -6.40
N ALA A 287 25.34 20.12 -6.60
CA ALA A 287 26.56 20.73 -6.09
C ALA A 287 26.22 21.56 -4.85
N LYS A 288 27.13 21.55 -3.88
CA LYS A 288 27.11 22.50 -2.79
C LYS A 288 28.00 23.68 -3.16
N ASP A 289 27.40 24.85 -3.33
CA ASP A 289 28.11 26.13 -3.32
C ASP A 289 28.18 26.66 -1.87
N GLU A 290 29.02 27.66 -1.60
CA GLU A 290 29.39 28.12 -0.25
C GLU A 290 28.20 28.38 0.69
N GLU A 291 27.01 28.69 0.15
CA GLU A 291 25.78 28.88 0.94
C GLU A 291 24.55 28.06 0.48
N HIS A 292 24.55 27.43 -0.71
CA HIS A 292 23.32 26.84 -1.26
C HIS A 292 23.56 25.50 -1.99
N MET A 293 22.56 24.63 -1.89
CA MET A 293 22.45 23.41 -2.69
C MET A 293 21.87 23.75 -4.06
N LYS A 294 22.60 23.46 -5.13
CA LYS A 294 22.18 23.71 -6.51
C LYS A 294 22.08 22.42 -7.30
N LYS A 295 20.96 22.24 -8.02
CA LYS A 295 20.80 21.17 -9.00
C LYS A 295 21.81 21.35 -10.14
N VAL A 296 22.61 20.31 -10.38
CA VAL A 296 23.56 20.21 -11.49
C VAL A 296 22.92 19.46 -12.64
N ASP A 297 22.29 18.32 -12.35
CA ASP A 297 21.74 17.46 -13.38
C ASP A 297 20.57 16.59 -12.89
N ASP A 298 19.73 16.18 -13.84
CA ASP A 298 18.74 15.12 -13.66
C ASP A 298 19.39 13.76 -13.84
N VAL A 299 18.90 12.74 -13.11
CA VAL A 299 19.44 11.38 -13.25
C VAL A 299 18.35 10.36 -13.52
N ALA A 300 17.41 10.18 -12.59
CA ALA A 300 16.34 9.20 -12.73
C ALA A 300 15.06 9.68 -12.05
N VAL A 301 13.91 9.21 -12.53
CA VAL A 301 12.59 9.66 -12.07
C VAL A 301 11.71 8.45 -11.75
N TRP A 302 10.90 8.58 -10.71
CA TRP A 302 9.79 7.69 -10.38
C TRP A 302 8.50 8.50 -10.27
N LEU A 303 7.39 7.95 -10.77
CA LEU A 303 6.06 8.49 -10.49
C LEU A 303 5.68 8.20 -9.03
N LEU A 304 5.35 9.23 -8.24
CA LEU A 304 4.91 9.08 -6.85
C LEU A 304 3.64 8.22 -6.78
N SER A 305 2.67 8.47 -7.66
CA SER A 305 1.48 7.62 -7.81
C SER A 305 1.80 6.13 -7.99
N LYS A 306 2.87 5.80 -8.73
CA LYS A 306 3.31 4.41 -8.90
C LYS A 306 3.94 3.85 -7.62
N LEU A 307 4.70 4.65 -6.90
CA LEU A 307 5.28 4.26 -5.60
C LEU A 307 4.17 4.03 -4.56
N HIS A 308 3.14 4.88 -4.55
CA HIS A 308 1.96 4.73 -3.69
C HIS A 308 1.22 3.44 -3.98
N SER A 309 0.98 3.13 -5.27
CA SER A 309 0.30 1.89 -5.65
C SER A 309 1.10 0.67 -5.18
N ARG A 310 2.44 0.70 -5.30
CA ARG A 310 3.33 -0.38 -4.83
C ARG A 310 3.29 -0.55 -3.32
N LEU A 311 3.27 0.56 -2.58
CA LEU A 311 3.13 0.53 -1.13
C LEU A 311 1.82 -0.14 -0.71
N LEU A 312 0.70 0.25 -1.34
CA LEU A 312 -0.63 -0.28 -1.02
C LEU A 312 -0.78 -1.75 -1.41
N GLU A 313 -0.34 -2.14 -2.61
CA GLU A 313 -0.36 -3.52 -3.09
C GLU A 313 0.38 -4.46 -2.14
N LYS A 314 1.57 -4.05 -1.70
CA LYS A 314 2.47 -4.91 -0.91
C LYS A 314 2.24 -4.85 0.59
N HIS A 315 1.82 -3.70 1.11
CA HIS A 315 1.74 -3.46 2.55
C HIS A 315 0.33 -3.19 3.07
N LYS A 316 -0.71 -3.55 2.31
CA LYS A 316 -2.10 -3.58 2.81
C LYS A 316 -2.18 -4.29 4.17
N GLU A 317 -1.48 -5.40 4.33
CA GLU A 317 -1.26 -6.09 5.60
C GLU A 317 0.15 -6.68 5.61
N THR A 318 0.89 -6.56 6.72
CA THR A 318 2.28 -7.04 6.80
C THR A 318 2.62 -7.56 8.19
N PHE A 319 3.21 -8.75 8.23
CA PHE A 319 3.88 -9.32 9.40
C PHE A 319 5.37 -9.03 9.31
N TRP A 320 5.84 -8.12 10.16
CA TRP A 320 7.26 -7.84 10.33
C TRP A 320 7.84 -8.77 11.39
N ILE A 321 8.52 -9.82 10.95
CA ILE A 321 9.02 -10.90 11.79
C ILE A 321 10.46 -10.60 12.20
N ASP A 322 10.66 -10.23 13.47
CA ASP A 322 12.01 -10.08 14.02
C ASP A 322 12.53 -11.45 14.47
N VAL A 323 13.78 -11.74 14.11
CA VAL A 323 14.46 -12.98 14.47
C VAL A 323 15.75 -12.73 15.22
N GLU A 324 16.04 -13.63 16.15
CA GLU A 324 17.38 -13.83 16.70
C GLU A 324 18.10 -14.87 15.87
N ASN A 325 19.37 -14.64 15.53
CA ASN A 325 20.15 -15.56 14.74
C ASN A 325 21.51 -15.85 15.38
N ARG A 326 22.03 -17.06 15.16
CA ARG A 326 23.36 -17.52 15.58
C ARG A 326 23.97 -18.40 14.51
N THR A 327 25.30 -18.40 14.41
CA THR A 327 26.03 -19.27 13.50
C THR A 327 26.73 -20.37 14.29
N ASN A 328 26.58 -21.62 13.89
CA ASN A 328 27.28 -22.76 14.48
C ASN A 328 27.69 -23.74 13.38
N ASN A 329 28.96 -24.16 13.36
CA ASN A 329 29.52 -25.12 12.39
C ASN A 329 29.14 -24.81 10.93
N GLY A 330 29.33 -23.56 10.49
CA GLY A 330 29.03 -23.14 9.11
C GLY A 330 27.53 -23.15 8.74
N ASN A 331 26.63 -23.18 9.73
CA ASN A 331 25.19 -23.09 9.53
C ASN A 331 24.61 -21.91 10.31
N GLU A 332 23.69 -21.17 9.69
CA GLU A 332 22.89 -20.16 10.38
C GLU A 332 21.65 -20.81 11.00
N TYR A 333 21.38 -20.49 12.25
CA TYR A 333 20.16 -20.86 12.97
C TYR A 333 19.44 -19.59 13.39
N PHE A 334 18.12 -19.62 13.41
CA PHE A 334 17.29 -18.51 13.82
C PHE A 334 16.10 -18.95 14.69
N ARG A 335 15.58 -18.04 15.50
CA ARG A 335 14.29 -18.17 16.16
C ARG A 335 13.51 -16.87 16.04
N ILE A 336 12.20 -16.95 15.94
CA ILE A 336 11.35 -15.76 15.90
C ILE A 336 11.26 -15.18 17.31
N SER A 337 11.57 -13.89 17.47
CA SER A 337 11.44 -13.19 18.75
C SER A 337 10.10 -12.48 18.89
N SER A 338 9.66 -11.82 17.82
CA SER A 338 8.42 -11.06 17.82
C SER A 338 7.93 -10.81 16.40
N ILE A 339 6.64 -10.51 16.30
CA ILE A 339 5.97 -10.12 15.08
C ILE A 339 5.29 -8.79 15.35
N GLU A 340 5.66 -7.77 14.59
CA GLU A 340 4.91 -6.52 14.52
C GLU A 340 3.97 -6.61 13.32
N HIS A 341 2.68 -6.46 13.57
CA HIS A 341 1.63 -6.59 12.58
C HIS A 341 1.08 -5.20 12.23
N THR A 342 1.32 -4.76 11.00
CA THR A 342 0.87 -3.46 10.49
C THR A 342 -0.13 -3.63 9.36
N LYS A 343 -1.01 -2.66 9.18
CA LYS A 343 -2.05 -2.67 8.15
C LYS A 343 -2.20 -1.29 7.52
N ASN A 344 -2.68 -1.23 6.29
CA ASN A 344 -3.19 -0.03 5.62
C ASN A 344 -2.28 1.22 5.76
N PRO A 345 -1.15 1.26 5.03
CA PRO A 345 -0.22 2.38 5.09
C PRO A 345 -0.90 3.70 4.70
N LEU A 346 -0.53 4.76 5.40
CA LEU A 346 -0.96 6.13 5.14
C LEU A 346 -0.17 6.70 3.95
N VAL A 347 -0.74 6.61 2.75
CA VAL A 347 -0.10 7.12 1.52
C VAL A 347 0.31 8.58 1.64
N SER A 348 -0.53 9.43 2.27
CA SER A 348 -0.22 10.84 2.49
C SER A 348 1.03 11.08 3.35
N GLN A 349 1.44 10.09 4.16
CA GLN A 349 2.68 10.16 4.93
C GLN A 349 3.89 9.70 4.12
N PHE A 350 3.70 8.90 3.06
CA PHE A 350 4.82 8.33 2.30
C PHE A 350 5.74 9.42 1.73
N ASP A 351 5.17 10.43 1.08
CA ASP A 351 5.94 11.52 0.45
C ASP A 351 6.66 12.38 1.49
N LEU A 352 5.97 12.76 2.57
CA LEU A 352 6.57 13.49 3.69
C LEU A 352 7.72 12.71 4.32
N LEU A 353 7.63 11.38 4.39
CA LEU A 353 8.68 10.53 4.95
C LEU A 353 9.86 10.35 3.98
N LEU A 354 9.66 10.45 2.67
CA LEU A 354 10.74 10.58 1.67
C LEU A 354 11.47 11.92 1.85
N GLU A 355 10.73 13.02 1.92
CA GLU A 355 11.30 14.37 2.13
C GLU A 355 12.08 14.46 3.44
N GLN A 356 11.59 13.86 4.52
CA GLN A 356 12.28 13.81 5.82
C GLN A 356 13.47 12.84 5.83
N GLY A 357 13.71 12.09 4.76
CA GLY A 357 14.78 11.09 4.68
C GLY A 357 14.58 9.87 5.58
N LYS A 358 13.34 9.63 6.04
CA LYS A 358 12.96 8.44 6.84
C LYS A 358 12.67 7.23 5.95
N ILE A 359 12.14 7.48 4.75
CA ILE A 359 12.20 6.54 3.62
C ILE A 359 13.42 6.91 2.78
N GLN A 360 14.23 5.91 2.46
CA GLN A 360 15.48 6.07 1.73
C GLN A 360 15.52 5.07 0.58
N LEU A 361 16.24 5.39 -0.48
CA LEU A 361 16.41 4.52 -1.63
C LEU A 361 17.81 3.91 -1.62
N ASP A 362 17.89 2.59 -1.48
CA ASP A 362 19.13 1.84 -1.66
C ASP A 362 19.28 1.44 -3.12
N LEU A 363 20.36 1.90 -3.74
CA LEU A 363 20.80 1.44 -5.05
C LEU A 363 21.86 0.36 -4.86
N MET A 364 21.66 -0.78 -5.52
CA MET A 364 22.63 -1.86 -5.62
C MET A 364 22.73 -2.26 -7.08
N LEU A 365 23.55 -1.51 -7.83
CA LEU A 365 23.64 -1.60 -9.29
C LEU A 365 24.96 -2.23 -9.73
N SER A 366 24.92 -3.06 -10.78
CA SER A 366 26.03 -3.81 -11.34
C SER A 366 26.85 -4.48 -10.25
N ARG A 367 26.26 -5.45 -9.54
CA ARG A 367 26.97 -6.21 -8.49
C ARG A 367 27.79 -7.32 -9.14
N ALA A 368 29.06 -7.44 -8.76
CA ALA A 368 29.95 -8.48 -9.29
C ALA A 368 29.43 -9.92 -9.05
N SER A 369 28.60 -10.10 -8.01
CA SER A 369 27.97 -11.37 -7.68
C SER A 369 26.81 -11.78 -8.62
N GLY A 370 26.39 -10.94 -9.56
CA GLY A 370 25.40 -11.30 -10.59
C GLY A 370 23.93 -11.29 -10.16
N ASN A 371 23.59 -10.68 -9.02
CA ASN A 371 22.23 -10.72 -8.44
C ASN A 371 21.24 -9.67 -9.02
N GLY A 372 21.54 -9.12 -10.20
CA GLY A 372 20.77 -8.06 -10.86
C GLY A 372 20.83 -6.71 -10.15
N ASP A 373 20.20 -5.70 -10.74
CA ASP A 373 20.12 -4.35 -10.22
C ASP A 373 18.94 -4.19 -9.26
N THR A 374 19.11 -3.41 -8.20
CA THR A 374 18.04 -3.19 -7.21
C THR A 374 17.92 -1.73 -6.82
N PHE A 375 16.66 -1.27 -6.79
CA PHE A 375 16.22 0.04 -6.36
C PHE A 375 15.23 -0.16 -5.20
N ALA A 376 15.75 -0.27 -3.97
CA ALA A 376 14.97 -0.70 -2.80
C ALA A 376 14.61 0.48 -1.89
N PHE A 377 13.32 0.74 -1.73
CA PHE A 377 12.81 1.71 -0.76
C PHE A 377 12.83 1.09 0.63
N LYS A 378 13.54 1.71 1.56
CA LYS A 378 13.74 1.18 2.92
C LYS A 378 13.41 2.20 4.00
N MET A 379 12.99 1.70 5.16
CA MET A 379 12.67 2.49 6.34
C MET A 379 13.18 1.80 7.62
N LYS A 380 13.50 2.58 8.66
CA LYS A 380 13.86 2.03 9.98
C LYS A 380 12.60 1.59 10.74
N LYS A 381 12.72 0.52 11.55
CA LYS A 381 11.59 0.00 12.35
C LYS A 381 10.90 1.09 13.18
N LYS A 382 11.68 1.93 13.88
CA LYS A 382 11.15 3.02 14.73
C LYS A 382 10.29 4.06 14.01
N ASP A 383 10.44 4.17 12.68
CA ASP A 383 9.75 5.16 11.86
C ASP A 383 8.46 4.59 11.23
N ARG A 384 8.21 3.28 11.33
CA ARG A 384 7.00 2.61 10.79
C ARG A 384 5.70 3.19 11.35
N LYS A 385 5.69 3.57 12.63
CA LYS A 385 4.54 4.22 13.29
C LYS A 385 4.09 5.53 12.64
N TYR A 386 4.90 6.13 11.78
CA TYR A 386 4.53 7.31 11.00
C TYR A 386 3.90 6.94 9.65
N LEU A 387 4.17 5.74 9.14
CA LEU A 387 3.65 5.26 7.86
C LEU A 387 2.41 4.37 8.06
N PHE A 388 2.38 3.59 9.11
CA PHE A 388 1.29 2.69 9.44
C PHE A 388 0.49 3.22 10.63
N PRO A 389 -0.84 3.02 10.66
CA PRO A 389 -1.66 3.08 11.86
C PRO A 389 -1.14 2.17 13.00
N GLU A 390 -1.85 2.17 14.12
CA GLU A 390 -1.50 1.40 15.30
C GLU A 390 -1.27 -0.09 14.96
N SER A 391 -0.10 -0.60 15.34
CA SER A 391 0.34 -1.97 15.07
C SER A 391 0.05 -2.90 16.25
N GLU A 392 -0.27 -4.15 15.96
CA GLU A 392 -0.33 -5.20 16.98
C GLU A 392 1.05 -5.85 17.15
N LEU A 393 1.49 -6.09 18.38
CA LEU A 393 2.76 -6.78 18.66
C LEU A 393 2.49 -8.15 19.26
N TYR A 394 3.00 -9.20 18.62
CA TYR A 394 2.94 -10.56 19.12
C TYR A 394 4.34 -11.01 19.57
N THR A 395 4.47 -11.40 20.84
CA THR A 395 5.66 -12.11 21.32
C THR A 395 5.48 -13.59 21.02
N ILE A 396 6.45 -14.18 20.32
CA ILE A 396 6.48 -15.62 20.07
C ILE A 396 7.35 -16.22 21.18
N ASN A 397 6.72 -16.56 22.30
CA ASN A 397 7.39 -17.30 23.36
C ASN A 397 7.73 -18.69 22.80
N SER A 398 9.01 -18.93 22.53
CA SER A 398 9.55 -20.25 22.25
C SER A 398 10.86 -20.50 22.98
#